data_AF-A0A2E5JYF6-F1
#
_entry.id   AF-A0A2E5JYF6-F1
#
_cell.length_a   1.000
_cell.length_b   1.000
_cell.length_c   1.000
_cell.angle_alpha   90.00
_cell.angle_beta   90.00
_cell.angle_gamma   90.00
#
_symmetry.space_group_name_H-M   'P 1'
#
loop_
_entity.id
_entity.type
_entity.pdbx_description
1 polymer ?
#
loop_
_entity_poly.entity_id
_entity_poly.type
_entity_poly.pdbx_seq_one_letter_code
_entity_poly.pdbx_strand_id
1 'polypeptide(L)'
;MSLLKQLMVWLFGTLYIAGLPVLGQSYKYQSGPDFATVVAPILESKCLQCHNPNILKGEFSMATKEDILAAEDDFLIPGNAEDSML
;
A
#
# COMPACT_ATOMS: atom_id res chain seq x y z
N MET A 1 -17.09 -38.52 -38.19
CA MET A 1 -17.14 -37.10 -37.76
C MET A 1 -16.27 -36.80 -36.52
N SER A 2 -15.20 -37.55 -36.26
CA SER A 2 -14.39 -37.39 -35.02
C SER A 2 -12.89 -37.56 -35.22
N LEU A 3 -12.39 -37.33 -36.43
CA LEU A 3 -10.94 -37.32 -36.73
C LEU A 3 -10.52 -36.01 -37.39
N LEU A 4 -11.40 -35.39 -38.20
CA LEU A 4 -11.19 -34.06 -38.76
C LEU A 4 -11.29 -32.93 -37.70
N LYS A 5 -12.03 -33.14 -36.60
CA LYS A 5 -12.13 -32.15 -35.50
C LYS A 5 -10.88 -32.12 -34.61
N GLN A 6 -10.10 -33.21 -34.55
CA GLN A 6 -8.90 -33.27 -33.70
C GLN A 6 -7.72 -32.50 -34.31
N LEU A 7 -7.57 -32.53 -35.65
CA LEU A 7 -6.52 -31.80 -36.36
C LEU A 7 -6.70 -30.27 -36.29
N MET A 8 -7.93 -29.79 -36.10
CA MET A 8 -8.22 -28.34 -36.01
C MET A 8 -7.90 -27.76 -34.62
N VAL A 9 -7.79 -28.59 -33.58
CA VAL A 9 -7.36 -28.16 -32.23
C VAL A 9 -5.84 -27.96 -32.18
N TRP A 10 -5.08 -28.62 -33.05
CA TRP A 10 -3.62 -28.50 -33.14
C TRP A 10 -3.14 -27.37 -34.07
N LEU A 11 -4.04 -26.76 -34.87
CA LEU A 11 -3.73 -25.58 -35.68
C LEU A 11 -3.98 -24.25 -34.97
N PHE A 12 -4.77 -24.24 -33.89
CA PHE A 12 -5.05 -23.05 -33.07
C PHE A 12 -4.51 -23.16 -31.63
N GLY A 13 -3.83 -24.25 -31.28
CA GLY A 13 -3.35 -24.54 -29.92
C GLY A 13 -1.94 -24.03 -29.60
N THR A 14 -1.27 -23.32 -30.51
CA THR A 14 0.07 -22.77 -30.27
C THR A 14 0.06 -21.37 -29.67
N LEU A 15 -1.11 -20.74 -29.50
CA LEU A 15 -1.26 -19.55 -28.67
C LEU A 15 -1.66 -19.93 -27.24
N TYR A 16 -1.15 -21.05 -26.73
CA TYR A 16 -1.12 -21.31 -25.30
C TYR A 16 -0.04 -20.42 -24.72
N ILE A 17 -0.47 -19.20 -24.40
CA ILE A 17 0.13 -18.21 -23.51
C ILE A 17 1.49 -18.70 -22.99
N ALA A 18 2.57 -18.19 -23.59
CA ALA A 18 3.87 -18.19 -22.95
C ALA A 18 3.67 -17.47 -21.62
N GLY A 19 3.39 -18.27 -20.59
CA GLY A 19 3.24 -17.82 -19.23
C GLY A 19 4.56 -17.18 -18.87
N LEU A 20 4.57 -15.85 -18.87
CA LEU A 20 5.49 -15.11 -18.05
C LEU A 20 5.36 -15.76 -16.67
N PRO A 21 6.42 -16.37 -16.13
CA PRO A 21 6.39 -16.70 -14.72
C PRO A 21 6.16 -15.36 -14.04
N VAL A 22 4.96 -15.17 -13.48
CA VAL A 22 4.73 -14.14 -12.48
C VAL A 22 5.65 -14.58 -11.35
N LEU A 23 6.90 -14.12 -11.43
CA LEU A 23 7.92 -14.33 -10.43
C LEU A 23 7.26 -13.91 -9.14
N GLY A 24 7.01 -14.92 -8.30
CA GLY A 24 6.21 -14.81 -7.10
C GLY A 24 6.67 -13.61 -6.29
N GLN A 25 5.95 -12.50 -6.44
CA GLN A 25 5.95 -11.49 -5.42
C GLN A 25 5.13 -12.11 -4.31
N SER A 26 5.83 -12.76 -3.39
CA SER A 26 5.35 -12.97 -2.04
C SER A 26 5.08 -11.58 -1.48
N TYR A 27 3.89 -11.05 -1.76
CA TYR A 27 3.29 -9.99 -0.97
C TYR A 27 3.42 -10.42 0.49
N LYS A 28 4.36 -9.83 1.22
CA LYS A 28 4.32 -9.93 2.67
C LYS A 28 2.97 -9.35 3.03
N TYR A 29 2.02 -10.19 3.45
CA TYR A 29 0.74 -9.73 3.97
C TYR A 29 1.08 -8.86 5.19
N GLN A 30 1.13 -7.54 4.97
CA GLN A 30 1.24 -6.59 6.05
C GLN A 30 -0.12 -6.63 6.74
N SER A 31 -0.17 -7.17 7.94
CA SER A 31 -1.36 -7.10 8.78
C SER A 31 -1.53 -5.64 9.23
N GLY A 32 -2.30 -4.87 8.48
CA GLY A 32 -2.57 -3.45 8.75
C GLY A 32 -3.09 -2.72 7.50
N PRO A 33 -3.69 -1.52 7.66
CA PRO A 33 -4.08 -0.69 6.53
C PRO A 33 -2.83 -0.23 5.75
N ASP A 34 -2.95 -0.15 4.43
CA ASP A 34 -1.91 0.44 3.58
C ASP A 34 -1.84 1.96 3.80
N PHE A 35 -0.63 2.47 4.07
CA PHE A 35 -0.47 3.88 4.43
C PHE A 35 -0.91 4.81 3.28
N ALA A 36 -0.48 4.53 2.05
CA ALA A 36 -0.70 5.44 0.92
C ALA A 36 -2.17 5.53 0.52
N THR A 37 -2.91 4.41 0.59
CA THR A 37 -4.29 4.33 0.13
C THR A 37 -5.34 4.52 1.22
N VAL A 38 -4.97 4.31 2.50
CA VAL A 38 -5.91 4.41 3.63
C VAL A 38 -5.53 5.55 4.58
N VAL A 39 -4.30 5.58 5.07
CA VAL A 39 -3.90 6.49 6.16
C VAL A 39 -3.63 7.92 5.66
N ALA A 40 -2.82 8.07 4.60
CA ALA A 40 -2.43 9.36 4.07
C ALA A 40 -3.63 10.25 3.66
N PRO A 41 -4.66 9.74 2.94
CA PRO A 41 -5.83 10.56 2.60
C PRO A 41 -6.61 11.06 3.83
N ILE A 42 -6.60 10.31 4.94
CA ILE A 42 -7.23 10.72 6.19
C ILE A 42 -6.43 11.87 6.81
N LEU A 43 -5.11 11.72 6.93
CA LEU A 43 -4.24 12.77 7.48
C LEU A 43 -4.34 14.06 6.65
N GLU A 44 -4.32 13.94 5.32
CA GLU A 44 -4.47 15.06 4.40
C GLU A 44 -5.81 15.79 4.58
N SER A 45 -6.92 15.04 4.67
CA SER A 45 -8.25 15.64 4.72
C SER A 45 -8.68 16.12 6.11
N LYS A 46 -8.07 15.62 7.19
CA LYS A 46 -8.50 15.87 8.57
C LYS A 46 -7.48 16.61 9.42
N CYS A 47 -6.19 16.41 9.19
CA CYS A 47 -5.14 16.89 10.09
C CYS A 47 -4.31 18.01 9.45
N LEU A 48 -3.93 17.87 8.18
CA LEU A 48 -3.04 18.82 7.50
C LEU A 48 -3.65 20.22 7.29
N GLN A 49 -4.94 20.40 7.50
CA GLN A 49 -5.52 21.75 7.53
C GLN A 49 -4.94 22.62 8.67
N CYS A 50 -4.50 21.99 9.77
CA CYS A 50 -3.97 22.70 10.94
C CYS A 50 -2.60 22.22 11.43
N HIS A 51 -2.11 21.05 10.99
CA HIS A 51 -0.81 20.49 11.39
C HIS A 51 0.10 20.36 10.17
N ASN A 52 0.63 21.48 9.69
CA ASN A 52 1.51 21.53 8.53
C ASN A 52 2.59 22.62 8.71
N PRO A 53 3.63 22.68 7.87
CA PRO A 53 4.74 23.63 8.04
C PRO A 53 4.35 25.11 7.98
N ASN A 54 3.21 25.44 7.34
CA ASN A 54 2.71 26.81 7.25
C ASN A 54 1.76 27.17 8.40
N ILE A 55 1.09 26.17 8.97
CA ILE A 55 0.15 26.29 10.10
C ILE A 55 0.54 25.20 11.09
N LEU A 56 1.41 25.54 12.05
CA LEU A 56 1.94 24.64 13.06
C LEU A 56 1.10 24.70 14.34
N LYS A 57 -0.17 24.28 14.28
CA LYS A 57 -1.02 24.24 15.48
C LYS A 57 -0.42 23.24 16.48
N GLY A 58 -0.25 23.68 17.73
CA GLY A 58 0.40 22.84 18.75
C GLY A 58 1.88 22.55 18.44
N GLU A 59 2.53 23.42 17.67
CA GLU A 59 3.97 23.34 17.34
C GLU A 59 4.37 22.06 16.60
N PHE A 60 3.39 21.42 15.92
CA PHE A 60 3.55 20.10 15.32
C PHE A 60 3.05 20.06 13.86
N SER A 61 3.80 19.34 13.01
CA SER A 61 3.47 19.07 11.61
C SER A 61 3.25 17.57 11.39
N MET A 62 2.20 17.21 10.64
CA MET A 62 1.96 15.84 10.16
C MET A 62 2.28 15.67 8.67
N ALA A 63 2.87 16.70 8.03
CA ALA A 63 3.00 16.75 6.57
C ALA A 63 4.03 15.75 6.03
N THR A 64 5.04 15.40 6.83
CA THR A 64 6.07 14.45 6.45
C THR A 64 6.24 13.38 7.53
N LYS A 65 6.81 12.24 7.13
CA LYS A 65 7.18 11.18 8.07
C LYS A 65 8.21 11.69 9.07
N GLU A 66 9.15 12.50 8.60
CA GLU A 66 10.21 13.09 9.40
C GLU A 66 9.63 14.02 10.47
N ASP A 67 8.61 14.83 10.15
CA ASP A 67 7.94 15.68 11.15
C ASP A 67 7.27 14.85 12.25
N ILE A 68 6.60 13.75 11.88
CA ILE A 68 5.92 12.86 12.83
C ILE A 68 6.94 12.13 13.71
N LEU A 69 8.06 11.68 13.14
CA LEU A 69 9.12 10.97 13.88
C LEU A 69 10.06 11.89 14.65
N ALA A 70 10.06 13.20 14.37
CA ALA A 70 10.79 14.20 15.15
C ALA A 70 10.03 14.61 16.43
N ALA A 71 8.79 14.15 16.60
CA ALA A 71 8.06 14.26 17.85
C ALA A 71 8.72 13.41 18.95
N GLU A 72 8.15 13.45 20.16
CA GLU A 72 8.63 12.67 21.30
C GLU A 72 8.57 11.14 21.01
N ASP A 73 9.44 10.37 21.68
CA ASP A 73 9.64 8.94 21.39
C ASP A 73 8.37 8.07 21.57
N ASP A 74 7.40 8.52 22.39
CA ASP A 74 6.11 7.86 22.63
C ASP A 74 5.00 8.33 21.67
N PHE A 75 5.28 9.31 20.81
CA PHE A 75 4.28 9.86 19.90
C PHE A 75 3.83 8.84 18.85
N LEU A 76 4.76 8.09 18.28
CA LEU A 76 4.47 7.02 17.32
C LEU A 76 5.40 5.83 17.56
N ILE A 77 4.86 4.76 18.16
CA ILE A 77 5.59 3.52 18.47
C ILE A 77 5.23 2.45 17.42
N PRO A 78 6.16 2.06 16.52
CA PRO A 78 5.87 1.08 15.49
C PRO A 78 5.37 -0.26 16.05
N GLY A 79 4.18 -0.67 15.64
CA GLY A 79 3.56 -1.94 16.06
C GLY A 79 2.88 -1.90 17.42
N ASN A 80 2.81 -0.75 18.10
CA ASN A 80 2.13 -0.59 19.38
C ASN A 80 1.24 0.66 19.37
N ALA A 81 0.03 0.50 18.84
CA ALA A 81 -0.93 1.60 18.76
C ALA A 81 -1.47 2.04 20.13
N GLU A 82 -1.55 1.12 21.11
CA GLU A 82 -2.10 1.43 22.44
C GLU A 82 -1.17 2.33 23.26
N ASP A 83 0.15 2.18 23.10
CA ASP A 83 1.15 3.01 23.78
C ASP A 83 1.61 4.21 22.91
N SER A 84 1.09 4.37 21.69
CA SER A 84 1.36 5.54 20.84
C SER A 84 0.42 6.70 21.18
N MET A 85 0.93 7.93 21.24
CA MET A 85 0.05 9.09 21.48
C MET A 85 -0.74 9.56 20.25
N LEU A 86 -0.26 9.28 19.04
CA LEU A 86 -0.90 9.63 17.76
C LEU A 86 -2.11 8.74 17.44
#